data_AF-A0A2G4G191-F1
#
_entry.id   AF-A0A2G4G191-F1
#
_cell.length_a   1.000
_cell.length_b   1.000
_cell.length_c   1.000
_cell.angle_alpha   90.00
_cell.angle_beta   90.00
_cell.angle_gamma   90.00
#
_symmetry.space_group_name_H-M   'P 1'
#
loop_
_entity.id
_entity.type
_entity.pdbx_description
1 polymer ?
#
loop_
_entity_poly.entity_id
_entity_poly.type
_entity_poly.pdbx_seq_one_letter_code
_entity_poly.pdbx_strand_id
1 'polypeptide(L)'
;AVAGRPIYHHVFIRGECFEIIPKSEGFTWLYEAALPYVEAVFYRTSPFRGTKSYNAQANQVPADQADFHFGILYADVFPVGSAGIPPTLLMQDMLHFLPSYLQELYKQHRRGEEDQLIQLGITFQRSMYNVTSAVIQALRCALLYPLDDTDPEHLAANRRFFEAQMDRFLRPEARLADIQTQDYR
;
A
#
# COMPACT_ATOMS: atom_id res chain seq x y z
N ALA A 1 3.07 3.91 19.48
CA ALA A 1 2.02 3.27 20.29
C ALA A 1 1.99 1.74 20.16
N VAL A 2 1.89 1.18 18.95
CA VAL A 2 1.72 -0.29 18.76
C VAL A 2 2.98 -1.03 18.28
N ALA A 3 4.09 -0.33 18.01
CA ALA A 3 5.30 -0.88 17.39
C ALA A 3 5.86 -2.12 18.10
N GLY A 4 5.89 -2.12 19.43
CA GLY A 4 6.44 -3.22 20.24
C GLY A 4 5.43 -4.31 20.59
N ARG A 5 4.23 -4.35 19.98
CA ARG A 5 3.28 -5.44 20.23
C ARG A 5 3.87 -6.77 19.72
N PRO A 6 3.80 -7.87 20.49
CA PRO A 6 4.43 -9.12 20.09
C PRO A 6 3.65 -9.80 18.94
N ILE A 7 4.39 -10.45 18.05
CA ILE A 7 3.85 -11.38 17.04
C ILE A 7 4.22 -12.81 17.45
N TYR A 8 3.23 -13.70 17.37
CA TYR A 8 3.36 -15.10 17.75
C TYR A 8 2.32 -15.93 17.01
N HIS A 9 2.49 -17.25 16.97
CA HIS A 9 1.52 -18.16 16.38
C HIS A 9 1.25 -19.31 17.33
N HIS A 10 0.04 -19.32 17.89
CA HIS A 10 -0.45 -20.39 18.74
C HIS A 10 -1.60 -21.08 18.01
N VAL A 11 -1.50 -22.41 17.86
CA VAL A 11 -2.54 -23.23 17.24
C VAL A 11 -3.28 -23.99 18.32
N PHE A 12 -4.60 -23.90 18.33
CA PHE A 12 -5.44 -24.60 19.30
C PHE A 12 -6.09 -25.83 18.64
N ILE A 13 -5.76 -27.03 19.09
CA ILE A 13 -6.30 -28.29 18.57
C ILE A 13 -6.90 -29.07 19.73
N ARG A 14 -8.20 -29.40 19.64
CA ARG A 14 -8.93 -30.16 20.67
C ARG A 14 -8.79 -29.59 22.10
N GLY A 15 -8.74 -28.26 22.22
CA GLY A 15 -8.60 -27.58 23.51
C GLY A 15 -7.16 -27.45 24.03
N GLU A 16 -6.17 -28.02 23.33
CA GLU A 16 -4.76 -27.90 23.65
C GLU A 16 -4.10 -26.79 22.81
N CYS A 17 -3.22 -26.00 23.41
CA CYS A 17 -2.47 -24.93 22.75
C CYS A 17 -1.07 -25.40 22.36
N PHE A 18 -0.75 -25.29 21.08
CA PHE A 18 0.58 -25.55 20.52
C PHE A 18 1.22 -24.22 20.12
N GLU A 19 2.27 -23.82 20.82
CA GLU A 19 3.05 -22.63 20.48
C GLU A 19 3.98 -22.95 19.30
N ILE A 20 3.58 -22.58 18.07
CA ILE A 20 4.38 -22.77 16.85
C ILE A 20 5.47 -21.72 16.75
N ILE A 21 5.11 -20.47 17.08
CA ILE A 21 6.04 -19.35 17.22
C ILE A 21 5.75 -18.74 18.59
N PRO A 22 6.62 -18.97 19.59
CA PRO A 22 6.40 -18.46 20.94
C PRO A 22 6.73 -16.97 21.03
N LYS A 23 6.14 -16.28 22.01
CA LYS A 23 6.41 -14.84 22.24
C LYS A 23 7.86 -14.55 22.62
N SER A 24 8.59 -15.54 23.14
CA SER A 24 9.99 -15.42 23.54
C SER A 24 10.94 -15.13 22.37
N GLU A 25 10.54 -15.39 21.12
CA GLU A 25 11.34 -15.04 19.93
C GLU A 25 11.49 -13.52 19.74
N GLY A 26 10.70 -12.71 20.45
CA GLY A 26 10.85 -11.26 20.46
C GLY A 26 10.39 -10.57 19.17
N PHE A 27 9.63 -11.25 18.31
CA PHE A 27 9.03 -10.64 17.13
C PHE A 27 8.03 -9.55 17.51
N THR A 28 8.13 -8.41 16.84
CA THR A 28 7.38 -7.19 17.11
C THR A 28 6.53 -6.75 15.91
N TRP A 29 5.49 -5.98 16.18
CA TRP A 29 4.57 -5.56 15.13
C TRP A 29 5.22 -4.69 14.05
N LEU A 30 6.14 -3.80 14.42
CA LEU A 30 6.74 -2.86 13.45
C LEU A 30 7.61 -3.58 12.41
N TYR A 31 8.58 -4.37 12.87
CA TYR A 31 9.60 -4.96 12.01
C TYR A 31 9.12 -6.23 11.31
N GLU A 32 8.27 -7.03 11.95
CA GLU A 32 7.86 -8.33 11.41
C GLU A 32 6.53 -8.29 10.65
N ALA A 33 5.64 -7.31 10.90
CA ALA A 33 4.39 -7.16 10.16
C ALA A 33 4.27 -5.85 9.40
N ALA A 34 4.43 -4.69 10.05
CA ALA A 34 4.06 -3.42 9.44
C ALA A 34 4.95 -3.07 8.23
N LEU A 35 6.28 -3.02 8.42
CA LEU A 35 7.19 -2.67 7.33
C LEU A 35 7.19 -3.71 6.19
N PRO A 36 7.28 -5.03 6.46
CA PRO A 36 7.21 -6.03 5.40
C PRO A 36 5.88 -6.00 4.65
N TYR A 37 4.76 -5.74 5.34
CA TYR A 37 3.44 -5.64 4.70
C TYR A 37 3.35 -4.44 3.75
N VAL A 38 3.84 -3.27 4.15
CA VAL A 38 3.87 -2.09 3.25
C VAL A 38 4.68 -2.39 2.00
N GLU A 39 5.87 -2.98 2.14
CA GLU A 39 6.69 -3.35 0.99
C GLU A 39 5.97 -4.39 0.10
N ALA A 40 5.42 -5.44 0.70
CA ALA A 40 4.81 -6.55 -0.02
C ALA A 40 3.50 -6.18 -0.71
N VAL A 41 2.62 -5.42 -0.05
CA VAL A 41 1.26 -5.14 -0.54
C VAL A 41 1.19 -3.78 -1.22
N PHE A 42 1.82 -2.75 -0.68
CA PHE A 42 1.64 -1.39 -1.21
C PHE A 42 2.56 -1.10 -2.39
N TYR A 43 3.81 -1.58 -2.33
CA TYR A 43 4.76 -1.43 -3.43
C TYR A 43 4.70 -2.61 -4.39
N ARG A 44 4.90 -3.84 -3.89
CA ARG A 44 5.20 -4.99 -4.75
C ARG A 44 3.97 -5.63 -5.36
N THR A 45 3.26 -6.45 -4.60
CA THR A 45 2.15 -7.34 -5.02
C THR A 45 2.49 -8.18 -6.27
N SER A 46 1.87 -9.36 -6.41
CA SER A 46 2.04 -10.14 -7.64
C SER A 46 1.37 -9.44 -8.84
N PRO A 47 1.95 -9.48 -10.05
CA PRO A 47 1.36 -8.87 -11.24
C PRO A 47 -0.07 -9.35 -11.50
N PHE A 48 -0.99 -8.44 -11.81
CA PHE A 48 -2.39 -8.82 -12.04
C PHE A 48 -2.52 -9.61 -13.35
N ARG A 49 -3.23 -10.75 -13.27
CA ARG A 49 -3.40 -11.65 -14.42
C ARG A 49 -4.18 -11.01 -15.57
N GLY A 50 -5.03 -10.01 -15.28
CA GLY A 50 -5.76 -9.24 -16.28
C GLY A 50 -4.96 -8.13 -16.95
N THR A 51 -3.77 -7.75 -16.45
CA THR A 51 -3.01 -6.60 -16.96
C THR A 51 -1.61 -6.94 -17.47
N LYS A 52 -1.02 -8.06 -17.04
CA LYS A 52 0.33 -8.47 -17.43
C LYS A 52 0.35 -9.92 -17.90
N SER A 53 1.09 -10.16 -18.99
CA SER A 53 1.37 -11.50 -19.48
C SER A 53 2.48 -12.16 -18.67
N TYR A 54 2.22 -13.37 -18.17
CA TYR A 54 3.21 -14.21 -17.51
C TYR A 54 4.02 -15.05 -18.53
N ASN A 55 3.87 -14.78 -19.83
CA ASN A 55 4.71 -15.39 -20.85
C ASN A 55 6.17 -14.93 -20.66
N ALA A 56 7.05 -15.88 -20.32
CA ALA A 56 8.47 -15.62 -20.09
C ALA A 56 9.19 -14.99 -21.30
N GLN A 57 8.71 -15.23 -22.53
CA GLN A 57 9.30 -14.63 -23.73
C GLN A 57 8.93 -13.16 -23.92
N ALA A 58 7.82 -12.72 -23.33
CA ALA A 58 7.31 -11.36 -23.48
C ALA A 58 7.97 -10.36 -22.52
N ASN A 59 8.68 -10.85 -21.49
CA ASN A 59 9.40 -10.04 -20.48
C ASN A 59 8.55 -8.92 -19.85
N GLN A 60 7.24 -9.13 -19.69
CA GLN A 60 6.33 -8.13 -19.09
C GLN A 60 6.29 -8.19 -17.56
N VAL A 61 6.68 -9.33 -16.98
CA VAL A 61 6.84 -9.51 -15.55
C VAL A 61 8.34 -9.56 -15.26
N PRO A 62 8.86 -8.71 -14.35
CA PRO A 62 10.27 -8.73 -13.98
C PRO A 62 10.70 -10.10 -13.44
N ALA A 63 11.97 -10.46 -13.67
CA ALA A 63 12.55 -11.69 -13.11
C ALA A 63 12.77 -11.57 -11.59
N ASP A 64 13.16 -10.37 -11.15
CA ASP A 64 13.46 -10.09 -9.75
C ASP A 64 12.24 -9.52 -9.01
N GLN A 65 11.93 -10.09 -7.84
CA GLN A 65 10.81 -9.65 -7.01
C GLN A 65 10.99 -8.22 -6.48
N ALA A 66 12.22 -7.71 -6.42
CA ALA A 66 12.50 -6.34 -6.00
C ALA A 66 11.93 -5.30 -6.99
N ASP A 67 11.75 -5.68 -8.25
CA ASP A 67 11.18 -4.84 -9.30
C ASP A 67 9.68 -5.05 -9.51
N PHE A 68 9.00 -5.74 -8.57
CA PHE A 68 7.55 -5.84 -8.62
C PHE A 68 6.96 -4.48 -8.23
N HIS A 69 6.16 -3.90 -9.12
CA HIS A 69 5.50 -2.60 -8.95
C HIS A 69 4.03 -2.71 -9.34
N PHE A 70 3.32 -3.61 -8.66
CA PHE A 70 1.91 -3.93 -8.91
C PHE A 70 1.04 -3.71 -7.67
N GLY A 71 1.63 -3.19 -6.58
CA GLY A 71 0.90 -2.83 -5.38
C GLY A 71 0.00 -1.61 -5.59
N ILE A 72 -0.81 -1.28 -4.59
CA ILE A 72 -1.83 -0.23 -4.72
C ILE A 72 -1.26 1.13 -5.13
N LEU A 73 -0.01 1.44 -4.81
CA LEU A 73 0.62 2.72 -5.19
C LEU A 73 0.94 2.80 -6.70
N TYR A 74 1.06 1.65 -7.38
CA TYR A 74 1.34 1.55 -8.81
C TYR A 74 0.14 1.01 -9.61
N ALA A 75 -0.91 0.54 -8.93
CA ALA A 75 -2.04 -0.09 -9.57
C ALA A 75 -2.82 0.88 -10.47
N ASP A 76 -3.20 0.40 -11.65
CA ASP A 76 -4.27 1.01 -12.43
C ASP A 76 -5.63 0.60 -11.86
N VAL A 77 -6.43 1.57 -11.45
CA VAL A 77 -7.72 1.36 -10.76
C VAL A 77 -8.93 1.49 -11.69
N PHE A 78 -8.76 1.97 -12.93
CA PHE A 78 -9.84 2.04 -13.91
C PHE A 78 -10.42 0.67 -14.32
N PRO A 79 -9.65 -0.43 -14.43
CA PRO A 79 -10.22 -1.73 -14.78
C PRO A 79 -10.86 -2.45 -13.57
N VAL A 80 -10.99 -1.81 -12.41
CA VAL A 80 -11.72 -2.39 -11.26
C VAL A 80 -13.16 -2.74 -11.70
N GLY A 81 -13.64 -3.92 -11.30
CA GLY A 81 -14.92 -4.47 -11.74
C GLY A 81 -14.82 -5.41 -12.95
N SER A 82 -13.66 -5.47 -13.62
CA SER A 82 -13.40 -6.38 -14.74
C SER A 82 -12.73 -7.70 -14.32
N ALA A 83 -12.69 -8.66 -15.24
CA ALA A 83 -12.10 -9.98 -15.00
C ALA A 83 -10.57 -9.91 -14.84
N GLY A 84 -10.04 -10.69 -13.89
CA GLY A 84 -8.58 -10.80 -13.70
C GLY A 84 -7.95 -9.64 -12.94
N ILE A 85 -8.74 -8.77 -12.30
CA ILE A 85 -8.31 -7.62 -11.50
C ILE A 85 -8.60 -7.87 -10.01
N PRO A 86 -7.61 -8.31 -9.20
CA PRO A 86 -7.82 -8.68 -7.81
C PRO A 86 -8.38 -7.58 -6.89
N PRO A 87 -7.96 -6.30 -6.98
CA PRO A 87 -8.48 -5.24 -6.11
C PRO A 87 -10.00 -5.08 -6.14
N THR A 88 -10.66 -5.53 -7.21
CA THR A 88 -12.13 -5.57 -7.33
C THR A 88 -12.80 -6.23 -6.15
N LEU A 89 -12.23 -7.31 -5.60
CA LEU A 89 -12.82 -8.03 -4.48
C LEU A 89 -12.89 -7.15 -3.22
N LEU A 90 -11.82 -6.40 -2.94
CA LEU A 90 -11.80 -5.48 -1.81
C LEU A 90 -12.71 -4.27 -2.06
N MET A 91 -12.73 -3.71 -3.26
CA MET A 91 -13.60 -2.57 -3.57
C MET A 91 -15.07 -2.94 -3.43
N GLN A 92 -15.46 -4.13 -3.88
CA GLN A 92 -16.82 -4.64 -3.70
C GLN A 92 -17.14 -4.84 -2.21
N ASP A 93 -16.23 -5.39 -1.42
CA ASP A 93 -16.43 -5.59 0.01
C ASP A 93 -16.62 -4.24 0.74
N MET A 94 -15.73 -3.28 0.47
CA MET A 94 -15.75 -1.94 1.07
C MET A 94 -16.95 -1.10 0.65
N LEU A 95 -17.50 -1.30 -0.55
CA LEU A 95 -18.64 -0.55 -1.08
C LEU A 95 -19.84 -0.57 -0.12
N HIS A 96 -20.13 -1.72 0.49
CA HIS A 96 -21.25 -1.89 1.42
C HIS A 96 -21.14 -1.05 2.69
N PHE A 97 -19.93 -0.58 3.02
CA PHE A 97 -19.62 0.17 4.22
C PHE A 97 -19.31 1.64 3.94
N LEU A 98 -19.64 2.14 2.74
CA LEU A 98 -19.42 3.53 2.41
C LEU A 98 -20.24 4.47 3.30
N PRO A 99 -19.62 5.48 3.92
CA PRO A 99 -20.35 6.50 4.66
C PRO A 99 -21.18 7.36 3.70
N SER A 100 -22.31 7.86 4.19
CA SER A 100 -23.28 8.61 3.37
C SER A 100 -22.66 9.80 2.63
N TYR A 101 -21.72 10.53 3.23
CA TYR A 101 -21.08 11.66 2.56
C TYR A 101 -20.24 11.25 1.34
N LEU A 102 -19.64 10.05 1.33
CA LEU A 102 -18.93 9.53 0.15
C LEU A 102 -19.91 9.03 -0.92
N GLN A 103 -21.01 8.41 -0.50
CA GLN A 103 -22.06 8.00 -1.44
C GLN A 103 -22.62 9.21 -2.20
N GLU A 104 -22.94 10.30 -1.49
CA GLU A 104 -23.42 11.53 -2.12
C GLU A 104 -22.35 12.19 -3.00
N LEU A 105 -21.09 12.15 -2.58
CA LEU A 105 -19.98 12.64 -3.41
C LEU A 105 -19.87 11.85 -4.72
N TYR A 106 -19.94 10.52 -4.68
CA TYR A 106 -19.82 9.69 -5.89
C TYR A 106 -21.00 9.85 -6.83
N LYS A 107 -22.23 10.01 -6.32
CA LYS A 107 -23.42 10.28 -7.14
C LYS A 107 -23.29 11.53 -8.00
N GLN A 108 -22.57 12.54 -7.52
CA GLN A 108 -22.40 13.82 -8.20
C GLN A 108 -21.20 13.86 -9.17
N HIS A 109 -20.44 12.77 -9.27
CA HIS A 109 -19.23 12.69 -10.08
C HIS A 109 -19.31 11.60 -11.15
N ARG A 110 -18.65 11.85 -12.28
CA ARG A 110 -18.47 10.89 -13.39
C ARG A 110 -19.77 10.20 -13.81
N ARG A 111 -19.88 8.87 -13.61
CA ARG A 111 -21.07 8.08 -13.97
C ARG A 111 -21.97 7.79 -12.76
N GLY A 112 -21.82 8.57 -11.69
CA GLY A 112 -22.67 8.49 -10.52
C GLY A 112 -22.56 7.13 -9.83
N GLU A 113 -23.66 6.39 -9.79
CA GLU A 113 -23.71 5.07 -9.16
C GLU A 113 -23.09 3.96 -10.02
N GLU A 114 -22.95 4.16 -11.34
CA GLU A 114 -22.51 3.11 -12.26
C GLU A 114 -21.03 2.75 -12.15
N ASP A 115 -20.18 3.70 -11.77
CA ASP A 115 -18.73 3.53 -11.66
C ASP A 115 -18.21 3.66 -10.22
N GLN A 116 -19.06 3.44 -9.22
CA GLN A 116 -18.71 3.56 -7.80
C GLN A 116 -17.48 2.75 -7.40
N LEU A 117 -17.28 1.56 -7.98
CA LEU A 117 -16.10 0.75 -7.68
C LEU A 117 -14.79 1.41 -8.16
N ILE A 118 -14.82 2.11 -9.29
CA ILE A 118 -13.66 2.84 -9.81
C ILE A 118 -13.40 4.07 -8.93
N GLN A 119 -14.45 4.84 -8.63
CA GLN A 119 -14.35 6.01 -7.74
C GLN A 119 -13.82 5.62 -6.34
N LEU A 120 -14.32 4.50 -5.79
CA LEU A 120 -13.83 3.92 -4.55
C LEU A 120 -12.38 3.48 -4.68
N GLY A 121 -11.99 2.81 -5.77
CA GLY A 121 -10.61 2.45 -6.06
C GLY A 121 -9.65 3.65 -6.02
N ILE A 122 -10.02 4.77 -6.63
CA ILE A 122 -9.22 6.00 -6.64
C ILE A 122 -9.11 6.59 -5.23
N THR A 123 -10.22 6.72 -4.51
CA THR A 123 -10.19 7.27 -3.13
C THR A 123 -9.44 6.36 -2.15
N PHE A 124 -9.53 5.03 -2.33
CA PHE A 124 -8.75 4.06 -1.58
C PHE A 124 -7.27 4.22 -1.88
N GLN A 125 -6.88 4.36 -3.16
CA GLN A 125 -5.49 4.59 -3.55
C GLN A 125 -4.93 5.88 -2.93
N ARG A 126 -5.68 6.99 -2.97
CA ARG A 126 -5.32 8.24 -2.27
C ARG A 126 -5.12 8.04 -0.77
N SER A 127 -5.99 7.24 -0.14
CA SER A 127 -5.87 6.89 1.28
C SER A 127 -4.60 6.09 1.55
N MET A 128 -4.25 5.14 0.69
CA MET A 128 -3.03 4.34 0.82
C MET A 128 -1.75 5.16 0.60
N TYR A 129 -1.78 6.21 -0.23
CA TYR A 129 -0.71 7.20 -0.30
C TYR A 129 -0.52 7.95 1.03
N ASN A 130 -1.60 8.36 1.69
CA ASN A 130 -1.52 8.98 3.02
C ASN A 130 -0.97 8.01 4.08
N VAL A 131 -1.42 6.75 4.07
CA VAL A 131 -0.88 5.71 4.96
C VAL A 131 0.62 5.49 4.71
N THR A 132 1.04 5.41 3.45
CA THR A 132 2.46 5.25 3.09
C THR A 132 3.29 6.46 3.51
N SER A 133 2.79 7.67 3.32
CA SER A 133 3.41 8.89 3.81
C SER A 133 3.60 8.87 5.33
N ALA A 134 2.60 8.40 6.09
CA ALA A 134 2.71 8.23 7.53
C ALA A 134 3.80 7.21 7.92
N VAL A 135 3.95 6.12 7.16
CA VAL A 135 5.01 5.13 7.36
C VAL A 135 6.39 5.72 7.10
N ILE A 136 6.57 6.45 6.00
CA ILE A 136 7.82 7.16 5.67
C ILE A 136 8.19 8.15 6.78
N GLN A 137 7.22 8.93 7.26
CA GLN A 137 7.44 9.87 8.37
C GLN A 137 7.79 9.16 9.67
N ALA A 138 7.10 8.07 10.00
CA ALA A 138 7.39 7.28 11.20
C ALA A 138 8.79 6.66 11.16
N LEU A 139 9.21 6.14 10.00
CA LEU A 139 10.57 5.63 9.79
C LEU A 139 11.63 6.72 9.97
N ARG A 140 11.41 7.90 9.39
CA ARG A 140 12.30 9.05 9.58
C ARG A 140 12.39 9.43 11.06
N CYS A 141 11.28 9.52 11.78
CA CYS A 141 11.30 9.79 13.22
C CYS A 141 12.00 8.69 14.03
N ALA A 142 11.96 7.43 13.59
CA ALA A 142 12.56 6.31 14.31
C ALA A 142 14.07 6.16 14.07
N LEU A 143 14.55 6.57 12.89
CA LEU A 143 15.92 6.28 12.42
C LEU A 143 16.79 7.52 12.20
N LEU A 144 16.17 8.70 12.13
CA LEU A 144 16.82 9.95 11.75
C LEU A 144 16.41 11.09 12.69
N TYR A 145 16.47 12.33 12.19
CA TYR A 145 16.41 13.54 13.00
C TYR A 145 15.03 14.21 12.93
N PRO A 146 14.65 15.02 13.95
CA PRO A 146 13.49 15.89 13.90
C PRO A 146 13.52 16.86 12.69
N LEU A 147 12.36 17.41 12.31
CA LEU A 147 12.28 18.36 11.20
C LEU A 147 12.69 19.78 11.60
N ASP A 148 12.61 20.08 12.89
CA ASP A 148 12.97 21.34 13.54
C ASP A 148 14.40 21.32 14.10
N ASP A 149 15.21 20.32 13.71
CA ASP A 149 16.63 20.27 14.05
C ASP A 149 17.38 21.43 13.38
N THR A 150 18.30 22.05 14.13
CA THR A 150 19.07 23.20 13.66
C THR A 150 20.35 22.82 12.93
N ASP A 151 20.80 21.56 13.02
CA ASP A 151 22.01 21.09 12.36
C ASP A 151 21.74 20.85 10.86
N PRO A 152 22.44 21.55 9.94
CA PRO A 152 22.26 21.36 8.50
C PRO A 152 22.56 19.93 8.02
N GLU A 153 23.49 19.21 8.66
CA GLU A 153 23.83 17.82 8.30
C GLU A 153 22.70 16.85 8.69
N HIS A 154 22.02 17.10 9.80
CA HIS A 154 20.84 16.34 10.21
C HIS A 154 19.70 16.50 9.21
N LEU A 155 19.43 17.75 8.79
CA LEU A 155 18.42 18.03 7.77
C LEU A 155 18.81 17.45 6.40
N ALA A 156 20.09 17.45 6.05
CA ALA A 156 20.60 16.81 4.83
C ALA A 156 20.44 15.28 4.87
N ALA A 157 20.61 14.64 6.03
CA ALA A 157 20.33 13.21 6.18
C ALA A 157 18.83 12.88 5.96
N ASN A 158 17.93 13.69 6.54
CA ASN A 158 16.49 13.58 6.30
C ASN A 158 16.14 13.74 4.82
N ARG A 159 16.73 14.74 4.14
CA ARG A 159 16.54 14.98 2.71
C ARG A 159 16.94 13.77 1.87
N ARG A 160 18.15 13.23 2.07
CA ARG A 160 18.63 12.03 1.35
C ARG A 160 17.71 10.83 1.54
N PHE A 161 17.19 10.64 2.76
CA PHE A 161 16.22 9.60 3.04
C PHE A 161 14.93 9.80 2.24
N PHE A 162 14.35 11.00 2.25
CA PHE A 162 13.13 11.28 1.49
C PHE A 162 13.35 11.16 -0.02
N GLU A 163 14.48 11.64 -0.54
CA GLU A 163 14.87 11.48 -1.95
C GLU A 163 14.91 9.99 -2.33
N ALA A 164 15.59 9.15 -1.55
CA ALA A 164 15.62 7.71 -1.80
C ALA A 164 14.23 7.04 -1.75
N GLN A 165 13.30 7.53 -0.91
CA GLN A 165 11.92 7.05 -0.91
C GLN A 165 11.14 7.52 -2.14
N MET A 166 11.40 8.74 -2.61
CA MET A 166 10.75 9.30 -3.81
C MET A 166 11.30 8.70 -5.10
N ASP A 167 12.57 8.31 -5.14
CA ASP A 167 13.20 7.64 -6.29
C ASP A 167 12.46 6.35 -6.68
N ARG A 168 11.81 5.70 -5.71
CA ARG A 168 10.95 4.52 -5.95
C ARG A 168 9.74 4.84 -6.83
N PHE A 169 9.32 6.10 -6.91
CA PHE A 169 8.21 6.59 -7.72
C PHE A 169 8.64 7.28 -9.03
N LEU A 170 9.93 7.29 -9.36
CA LEU A 170 10.39 7.76 -10.68
C LEU A 170 10.04 6.79 -11.83
N ARG A 171 9.57 5.60 -11.49
CA ARG A 171 9.16 4.58 -12.45
C ARG A 171 7.87 5.01 -13.18
N PRO A 172 7.76 4.78 -14.51
CA PRO A 172 6.58 5.17 -15.29
C PRO A 172 5.24 4.61 -14.79
N GLU A 173 5.25 3.48 -14.08
CA GLU A 173 4.05 2.85 -13.51
C GLU A 173 3.53 3.56 -12.26
N ALA A 174 4.31 4.45 -11.65
CA ALA A 174 3.92 5.12 -10.41
C ALA A 174 2.73 6.05 -10.63
N ARG A 175 1.69 5.92 -9.78
CA ARG A 175 0.49 6.77 -9.83
C ARG A 175 0.60 8.07 -9.03
N LEU A 176 1.79 8.39 -8.53
CA LEU A 176 1.96 9.51 -7.60
C LEU A 176 1.61 10.84 -8.28
N ALA A 177 1.98 11.06 -9.54
CA ALA A 177 1.62 12.29 -10.25
C ALA A 177 0.09 12.38 -10.49
N ASP A 178 -0.53 11.25 -10.87
CA ASP A 178 -1.96 11.17 -11.17
C ASP A 178 -2.81 11.59 -9.95
N ILE A 179 -2.50 11.02 -8.77
CA ILE A 179 -3.28 11.28 -7.54
C ILE A 179 -3.16 12.71 -6.99
N GLN A 180 -2.15 13.48 -7.39
CA GLN A 180 -2.02 14.90 -7.01
C GLN A 180 -3.02 15.79 -7.76
N THR A 181 -3.55 15.31 -8.88
CA THR A 181 -4.50 16.09 -9.68
C THR A 181 -5.91 15.99 -9.09
N GLN A 182 -6.68 17.08 -9.19
CA GLN A 182 -8.08 17.06 -8.79
C GLN A 182 -8.96 16.31 -9.79
N ASP A 183 -8.49 16.18 -11.04
CA ASP A 183 -9.20 15.54 -12.15
C ASP A 183 -9.08 14.01 -12.14
N TYR A 184 -8.15 13.43 -11.38
CA TYR A 184 -8.06 11.99 -11.20
C TYR A 184 -9.14 11.50 -10.22
N ARG A 185 -10.35 11.30 -10.77
CA ARG A 185 -11.58 10.87 -10.10
C ARG A 185 -12.42 10.04 -11.03
#